data_AF-A0A660ZJW6-F1
#
_entry.id   AF-A0A660ZJW6-F1
#
_cell.length_a   1.000
_cell.length_b   1.000
_cell.length_c   1.000
_cell.angle_alpha   90.00
_cell.angle_beta   90.00
_cell.angle_gamma   90.00
#
_symmetry.space_group_name_H-M   'P 1'
#
loop_
_entity.id
_entity.type
_entity.pdbx_description
1 polymer ?
#
loop_
_entity_poly.entity_id
_entity_poly.type
_entity_poly.pdbx_seq_one_letter_code
_entity_poly.pdbx_strand_id
1 'polypeptide(L)'
;MSKLILVLLVILGQGRGLPPTRWIDPLGRMPIKREEFEGKKPFPLERRIGAVLVPSKSSNPLVDILVNSSLYEEIQSSLEQFVSDLENEGYSIRIDTVSGGTPADLRSHLNVLLNQGLVGAIFIGILPVAWYHMDEPGWGMVEEFPIDYYFMDLDGNWIDSNGDGFLDEHSGDMEPEIWVGRLYAGALTMSAEKSALERYFQKNHAYRTGSLSLPDRARSMIDDDWFYWYDTVSLNLIFDTVDVLTNPYVTTAEEFRNRLTEGYTLVHIASHS
;
A
#
# COMPACT_ATOMS: atom_id res chain seq x y z
N MET A 1 -50.51 -36.89 35.77
CA MET A 1 -49.81 -35.61 36.05
C MET A 1 -48.85 -35.30 34.91
N SER A 2 -49.19 -34.24 34.18
CA SER A 2 -48.39 -33.36 33.31
C SER A 2 -47.01 -33.83 32.78
N LYS A 3 -46.91 -34.00 31.46
CA LYS A 3 -45.63 -33.99 30.72
C LYS A 3 -45.25 -32.52 30.45
N LEU A 4 -44.10 -32.09 30.94
CA LEU A 4 -43.54 -30.76 30.69
C LEU A 4 -42.88 -30.78 29.30
N ILE A 5 -43.40 -29.98 28.35
CA ILE A 5 -42.74 -29.72 27.07
C ILE A 5 -41.92 -28.45 27.24
N LEU A 6 -40.59 -28.57 27.17
CA LEU A 6 -39.68 -27.43 27.13
C LEU A 6 -39.63 -26.92 25.68
N VAL A 7 -40.31 -25.81 25.40
CA VAL A 7 -40.17 -25.09 24.13
C VAL A 7 -38.96 -24.19 24.26
N LEU A 8 -37.86 -24.56 23.59
CA LEU A 8 -36.70 -23.69 23.45
C LEU A 8 -37.04 -22.62 22.39
N LEU A 9 -37.35 -21.40 22.85
CA LEU A 9 -37.52 -20.25 21.98
C LEU A 9 -36.12 -19.75 21.58
N VAL A 10 -35.67 -20.09 20.37
CA VAL A 10 -34.49 -19.45 19.78
C VAL A 10 -34.93 -18.08 19.29
N ILE A 11 -34.64 -17.05 20.09
CA ILE A 11 -34.74 -15.66 19.65
C ILE A 11 -33.52 -15.41 18.77
N LEU A 12 -33.69 -15.49 17.45
CA LEU A 12 -32.78 -14.84 16.51
C LEU A 12 -32.97 -13.33 16.67
N GLY A 13 -32.19 -12.73 17.57
CA GLY A 13 -32.09 -11.28 17.66
C GLY A 13 -31.44 -10.77 16.38
N GLN A 14 -32.25 -10.29 15.43
CA GLN A 14 -31.74 -9.35 14.43
C GLN A 14 -31.29 -8.13 15.22
N GLY A 15 -29.98 -7.89 15.26
CA GLY A 15 -29.36 -6.75 15.93
C GLY A 15 -29.81 -5.42 15.33
N ARG A 16 -31.05 -5.01 15.62
CA ARG A 16 -31.54 -3.67 15.38
C ARG A 16 -30.98 -2.78 16.48
N GLY A 17 -29.95 -2.01 16.16
CA GLY A 17 -29.40 -1.00 17.06
C GLY A 17 -27.89 -0.84 17.06
N LEU A 18 -27.15 -1.70 16.35
CA LEU A 18 -25.74 -1.41 16.09
C LEU A 18 -25.68 -0.29 15.04
N PRO A 19 -25.10 0.88 15.35
CA PRO A 19 -24.86 1.88 14.33
C PRO A 19 -23.99 1.24 13.25
N PRO A 20 -24.27 1.51 11.96
CA PRO A 20 -23.39 1.06 10.89
C PRO A 20 -21.96 1.52 11.18
N THR A 21 -20.98 0.70 10.79
CA THR A 21 -19.58 1.12 10.79
C THR A 21 -19.50 2.45 10.04
N ARG A 22 -18.79 3.39 10.64
CA ARG A 22 -18.62 4.73 10.11
C ARG A 22 -17.14 4.99 10.00
N TRP A 23 -16.74 5.71 8.97
CA TRP A 23 -15.39 6.23 8.88
C TRP A 23 -15.12 7.14 10.08
N ILE A 24 -14.08 6.84 10.87
CA ILE A 24 -13.67 7.65 12.02
C ILE A 24 -12.21 8.06 11.81
N ASP A 25 -12.01 9.33 11.47
CA ASP A 25 -10.70 9.96 11.48
C ASP A 25 -10.60 10.94 12.66
N PRO A 26 -9.52 10.93 13.48
CA PRO A 26 -9.35 11.86 14.59
C PRO A 26 -9.34 13.34 14.19
N LEU A 27 -9.07 13.65 12.91
CA LEU A 27 -9.10 15.00 12.35
C LEU A 27 -10.35 15.26 11.50
N GLY A 28 -11.31 14.33 11.49
CA GLY A 28 -12.55 14.43 10.71
C GLY A 28 -12.36 14.36 9.20
N ARG A 29 -11.23 13.83 8.72
CA ARG A 29 -10.96 13.64 7.29
C ARG A 29 -11.79 12.48 6.74
N MET A 30 -12.14 12.57 5.46
CA MET A 30 -12.78 11.49 4.70
C MET A 30 -11.82 10.98 3.63
N PRO A 31 -11.95 9.71 3.20
CA PRO A 31 -11.31 9.26 1.97
C PRO A 31 -11.76 10.17 0.83
N ILE A 32 -10.78 10.59 0.03
CA ILE A 32 -11.09 11.40 -1.15
C ILE A 32 -11.56 10.47 -2.26
N LYS A 33 -12.58 10.91 -3.00
CA LYS A 33 -13.00 10.23 -4.22
C LYS A 33 -12.09 10.57 -5.39
N ARG A 34 -12.19 9.79 -6.45
CA ARG A 34 -11.42 10.04 -7.68
C ARG A 34 -11.65 11.43 -8.24
N GLU A 35 -12.90 11.93 -8.28
CA GLU A 35 -13.20 13.25 -8.83
C GLU A 35 -12.54 14.36 -8.01
N GLU A 36 -12.48 14.19 -6.69
CA GLU A 36 -11.78 15.14 -5.82
C GLU A 36 -10.26 15.07 -6.03
N PHE A 37 -9.71 13.86 -6.18
CA PHE A 37 -8.31 13.65 -6.50
C PHE A 37 -7.92 14.29 -7.84
N GLU A 38 -8.67 14.02 -8.90
CA GLU A 38 -8.44 14.58 -10.24
C GLU A 38 -8.70 16.09 -10.28
N GLY A 39 -9.68 16.58 -9.51
CA GLY A 39 -9.99 18.01 -9.37
C GLY A 39 -8.81 18.83 -8.84
N LYS A 40 -7.90 18.21 -8.08
CA LYS A 40 -6.65 18.83 -7.61
C LYS A 40 -5.59 18.98 -8.71
N LYS A 41 -5.82 18.40 -9.89
CA LYS A 41 -4.88 18.35 -11.02
C LYS A 41 -3.47 17.94 -10.57
N PRO A 42 -3.33 16.76 -9.95
CA PRO A 42 -2.11 16.35 -9.26
C PRO A 42 -0.89 16.28 -10.19
N PHE A 43 -1.12 16.16 -11.49
CA PHE A 43 -0.09 16.14 -12.53
C PHE A 43 -0.70 16.61 -13.88
N PRO A 44 0.12 17.08 -14.83
CA PRO A 44 -0.37 17.46 -16.16
C PRO A 44 -0.84 16.24 -16.96
N LEU A 45 -1.72 16.42 -17.95
CA LEU A 45 -2.11 15.33 -18.86
C LEU A 45 -1.01 14.98 -19.87
N GLU A 46 -0.17 15.95 -20.23
CA GLU A 46 0.96 15.72 -21.14
C GLU A 46 1.97 14.78 -20.48
N ARG A 47 2.17 13.60 -21.08
CA ARG A 47 3.14 12.60 -20.62
C ARG A 47 4.55 13.06 -20.96
N ARG A 48 5.43 13.08 -19.96
CA ARG A 48 6.89 13.05 -20.16
C ARG A 48 7.49 12.04 -19.20
N ILE A 49 8.12 11.01 -19.78
CA ILE A 49 8.93 10.03 -19.05
C ILE A 49 10.33 10.10 -19.65
N GLY A 50 11.32 10.38 -18.82
CA GLY A 50 12.69 10.60 -19.27
C GLY A 50 13.71 9.95 -18.34
N ALA A 51 14.55 9.11 -18.93
CA ALA A 51 15.62 8.43 -18.21
C ALA A 51 16.69 9.43 -17.76
N VAL A 52 16.99 9.42 -16.47
CA VAL A 52 18.09 10.21 -15.89
C VAL A 52 19.21 9.31 -15.38
N LEU A 53 18.91 8.03 -15.12
CA LEU A 53 19.90 6.98 -14.89
C LEU A 53 19.49 5.74 -15.67
N VAL A 54 20.42 5.19 -16.45
CA VAL A 54 20.25 3.90 -17.13
C VAL A 54 21.43 3.02 -16.73
N PRO A 55 21.19 1.83 -16.15
CA PRO A 55 22.27 0.96 -15.75
C PRO A 55 22.98 0.41 -16.99
N SER A 56 24.26 0.09 -16.85
CA SER A 56 24.96 -0.69 -17.87
C SER A 56 24.30 -2.07 -18.00
N LYS A 57 24.30 -2.63 -19.22
CA LYS A 57 23.73 -3.97 -19.44
C LYS A 57 24.36 -4.98 -18.47
N SER A 58 23.53 -5.58 -17.64
CA SER A 58 23.93 -6.56 -16.63
C SER A 58 22.97 -7.77 -16.70
N SER A 59 23.30 -8.83 -15.94
CA SER A 59 22.37 -9.93 -15.67
C SER A 59 21.59 -9.75 -14.37
N ASN A 60 21.79 -8.64 -13.67
CA ASN A 60 21.12 -8.38 -12.40
C ASN A 60 19.65 -8.01 -12.65
N PRO A 61 18.74 -8.39 -11.76
CA PRO A 61 17.34 -7.97 -11.84
C PRO A 61 17.23 -6.44 -11.87
N LEU A 62 16.46 -5.92 -12.82
CA LEU A 62 16.27 -4.48 -13.01
C LEU A 62 15.14 -3.98 -12.09
N VAL A 63 15.39 -2.88 -11.41
CA VAL A 63 14.37 -2.09 -10.70
C VAL A 63 14.30 -0.71 -11.32
N ASP A 64 13.09 -0.28 -11.69
CA ASP A 64 12.86 1.08 -12.20
C ASP A 64 12.32 1.99 -11.09
N ILE A 65 12.99 3.13 -10.87
CA ILE A 65 12.53 4.16 -9.95
C ILE A 65 11.91 5.27 -10.78
N LEU A 66 10.59 5.35 -10.75
CA LEU A 66 9.83 6.41 -11.39
C LEU A 66 9.60 7.52 -10.38
N VAL A 67 10.16 8.70 -10.63
CA VAL A 67 10.13 9.82 -9.69
C VAL A 67 9.45 11.02 -10.32
N ASN A 68 8.54 11.67 -9.58
CA ASN A 68 7.95 12.92 -10.03
C ASN A 68 9.07 13.93 -10.34
N SER A 69 9.06 14.45 -11.57
CA SER A 69 10.10 15.34 -12.11
C SER A 69 10.38 16.57 -11.24
N SER A 70 9.37 17.14 -10.57
CA SER A 70 9.57 18.30 -9.70
C SER A 70 10.27 17.94 -8.39
N LEU A 71 10.16 16.69 -7.95
CA LEU A 71 10.81 16.20 -6.73
C LEU A 71 12.24 15.72 -6.99
N TYR A 72 12.54 15.22 -8.19
CA TYR A 72 13.82 14.57 -8.49
C TYR A 72 15.04 15.40 -8.07
N GLU A 73 15.11 16.67 -8.49
CA GLU A 73 16.23 17.56 -8.14
C GLU A 73 16.31 17.82 -6.63
N GLU A 74 15.16 17.83 -5.93
CA GLU A 74 15.10 18.11 -4.49
C GLU A 74 15.63 16.94 -3.64
N ILE A 75 15.53 15.70 -4.13
CA ILE A 75 15.90 14.48 -3.38
C ILE A 75 17.05 13.70 -4.01
N GLN A 76 17.73 14.25 -5.02
CA GLN A 76 18.73 13.55 -5.82
C GLN A 76 19.80 12.86 -4.96
N SER A 77 20.35 13.53 -3.95
CA SER A 77 21.37 12.94 -3.06
C SER A 77 20.85 11.74 -2.27
N SER A 78 19.57 11.74 -1.88
CA SER A 78 18.94 10.61 -1.20
C SER A 78 18.72 9.44 -2.17
N LEU A 79 18.37 9.73 -3.43
CA LEU A 79 18.24 8.73 -4.47
C LEU A 79 19.60 8.11 -4.84
N GLU A 80 20.67 8.89 -4.92
CA GLU A 80 22.03 8.37 -5.18
C GLU A 80 22.47 7.38 -4.11
N GLN A 81 22.22 7.67 -2.83
CA GLN A 81 22.48 6.71 -1.75
C GLN A 81 21.60 5.46 -1.88
N PHE A 82 20.30 5.64 -2.14
CA PHE A 82 19.37 4.53 -2.27
C PHE A 82 19.71 3.61 -3.46
N VAL A 83 20.14 4.19 -4.59
CA VAL A 83 20.68 3.46 -5.75
C VAL A 83 21.88 2.62 -5.32
N SER A 84 22.86 3.22 -4.64
CA SER A 84 24.04 2.49 -4.18
C SER A 84 23.67 1.34 -3.24
N ASP A 85 22.72 1.56 -2.33
CA ASP A 85 22.24 0.52 -1.41
C ASP A 85 21.62 -0.67 -2.19
N LEU A 86 20.78 -0.41 -3.19
CA LEU A 86 20.16 -1.46 -3.99
C LEU A 86 21.14 -2.16 -4.93
N GLU A 87 22.11 -1.43 -5.51
CA GLU A 87 23.17 -2.03 -6.33
C GLU A 87 24.06 -2.96 -5.49
N ASN A 88 24.37 -2.59 -4.24
CA ASN A 88 25.10 -3.45 -3.30
C ASN A 88 24.32 -4.73 -2.95
N GLU A 89 22.99 -4.72 -3.06
CA GLU A 89 22.12 -5.88 -2.90
C GLU A 89 21.96 -6.71 -4.18
N GLY A 90 22.61 -6.31 -5.27
CA GLY A 90 22.65 -7.07 -6.52
C GLY A 90 21.56 -6.71 -7.53
N TYR A 91 20.91 -5.55 -7.39
CA TYR A 91 19.99 -5.04 -8.41
C TYR A 91 20.73 -4.18 -9.45
N SER A 92 20.11 -3.99 -10.61
CA SER A 92 20.45 -2.90 -11.53
C SER A 92 19.37 -1.84 -11.46
N ILE A 93 19.76 -0.58 -11.34
CA ILE A 93 18.81 0.51 -11.08
C ILE A 93 18.71 1.43 -12.27
N ARG A 94 17.47 1.67 -12.68
CA ARG A 94 17.08 2.72 -13.63
C ARG A 94 16.31 3.80 -12.87
N ILE A 95 16.49 5.05 -13.27
CA ILE A 95 15.67 6.16 -12.78
C ILE A 95 15.06 6.87 -13.98
N ASP A 96 13.73 6.94 -13.97
CA ASP A 96 12.95 7.75 -14.89
C ASP A 96 12.27 8.89 -14.14
N THR A 97 12.47 10.12 -14.63
CA THR A 97 11.65 11.24 -14.21
C THR A 97 10.32 11.20 -14.95
N VAL A 98 9.24 11.49 -14.23
CA VAL A 98 7.87 11.48 -14.75
C VAL A 98 7.21 12.83 -14.49
N SER A 99 6.64 13.42 -15.54
CA SER A 99 5.66 14.50 -15.41
C SER A 99 4.41 14.10 -16.18
N GLY A 100 3.29 13.97 -15.47
CA GLY A 100 2.01 13.76 -16.12
C GLY A 100 1.80 12.41 -16.79
N GLY A 101 0.85 12.39 -17.72
CA GLY A 101 0.40 11.20 -18.44
C GLY A 101 -0.74 10.46 -17.74
N THR A 102 -0.97 9.24 -18.18
CA THR A 102 -2.03 8.34 -17.69
C THR A 102 -1.45 7.12 -16.99
N PRO A 103 -2.25 6.36 -16.20
CA PRO A 103 -1.82 5.07 -15.69
C PRO A 103 -1.36 4.11 -16.80
N ALA A 104 -2.06 4.10 -17.93
CA ALA A 104 -1.69 3.29 -19.09
C ALA A 104 -0.30 3.65 -19.65
N ASP A 105 0.09 4.93 -19.61
CA ASP A 105 1.43 5.36 -20.02
C ASP A 105 2.53 4.76 -19.14
N LEU A 106 2.31 4.72 -17.82
CA LEU A 106 3.27 4.11 -16.88
C LEU A 106 3.32 2.60 -17.05
N ARG A 107 2.16 1.93 -17.14
CA ARG A 107 2.08 0.48 -17.36
C ARG A 107 2.78 0.07 -18.65
N SER A 108 2.55 0.82 -19.73
CA SER A 108 3.22 0.59 -21.02
C SER A 108 4.74 0.80 -20.93
N HIS A 109 5.19 1.83 -20.21
CA HIS A 109 6.62 2.05 -19.96
C HIS A 109 7.27 0.87 -19.24
N LEU A 110 6.65 0.39 -18.16
CA LEU A 110 7.13 -0.77 -17.40
C LEU A 110 7.17 -2.05 -18.27
N ASN A 111 6.14 -2.28 -19.08
CA ASN A 111 6.08 -3.43 -19.99
C ASN A 111 7.26 -3.46 -20.98
N VAL A 112 7.68 -2.30 -21.50
CA VAL A 112 8.87 -2.20 -22.38
C VAL A 112 10.16 -2.64 -21.67
N LEU A 113 10.25 -2.47 -20.35
CA LEU A 113 11.41 -2.85 -19.55
C LEU A 113 11.44 -4.34 -19.16
N LEU A 114 10.35 -5.10 -19.34
CA LEU A 114 10.32 -6.54 -19.03
C LEU A 114 11.42 -7.31 -19.78
N ASN A 115 11.61 -7.03 -21.06
CA ASN A 115 12.66 -7.63 -21.88
C ASN A 115 14.10 -7.24 -21.46
N GLN A 116 14.23 -6.30 -20.52
CA GLN A 116 15.49 -5.86 -19.92
C GLN A 116 15.69 -6.47 -18.52
N GLY A 117 14.80 -7.37 -18.08
CA GLY A 117 14.88 -8.05 -16.78
C GLY A 117 14.25 -7.27 -15.63
N LEU A 118 13.26 -6.40 -15.91
CA LEU A 118 12.49 -5.70 -14.88
C LEU A 118 11.85 -6.71 -13.93
N VAL A 119 12.08 -6.56 -12.63
CA VAL A 119 11.42 -7.34 -11.56
C VAL A 119 10.54 -6.49 -10.66
N GLY A 120 10.70 -5.17 -10.70
CA GLY A 120 9.93 -4.27 -9.85
C GLY A 120 10.10 -2.80 -10.16
N ALA A 121 9.17 -2.00 -9.62
CA ALA A 121 9.21 -0.55 -9.77
C ALA A 121 8.88 0.17 -8.45
N ILE A 122 9.49 1.34 -8.26
CA ILE A 122 9.25 2.22 -7.11
C ILE A 122 8.78 3.57 -7.62
N PHE A 123 7.56 3.96 -7.26
CA PHE A 123 6.96 5.23 -7.64
C PHE A 123 7.18 6.25 -6.52
N ILE A 124 7.79 7.40 -6.83
CA ILE A 124 8.14 8.41 -5.84
C ILE A 124 7.43 9.73 -6.16
N GLY A 125 6.67 10.21 -5.19
CA GLY A 125 5.81 11.39 -5.31
C GLY A 125 4.49 11.08 -6.00
N ILE A 126 3.78 12.15 -6.35
CA ILE A 126 2.51 12.06 -7.04
C ILE A 126 2.72 11.71 -8.51
N LEU A 127 2.29 10.52 -8.90
CA LEU A 127 2.32 9.98 -10.26
C LEU A 127 0.91 9.50 -10.65
N PRO A 128 0.62 9.26 -11.95
CA PRO A 128 -0.64 8.65 -12.37
C PRO A 128 -1.07 7.45 -11.50
N VAL A 129 -2.37 7.41 -11.19
CA VAL A 129 -3.01 6.43 -10.30
C VAL A 129 -4.15 5.78 -11.08
N ALA A 130 -4.15 4.45 -11.18
CA ALA A 130 -5.28 3.68 -11.69
C ALA A 130 -6.36 3.59 -10.60
N TRP A 131 -7.62 3.61 -11.00
CA TRP A 131 -8.76 3.48 -10.11
C TRP A 131 -9.61 2.30 -10.56
N TYR A 132 -10.12 1.54 -9.59
CA TYR A 132 -10.97 0.39 -9.81
C TYR A 132 -12.36 0.63 -9.22
N HIS A 133 -13.37 0.11 -9.90
CA HIS A 133 -14.75 0.04 -9.44
C HIS A 133 -15.12 -1.43 -9.26
N MET A 134 -15.59 -1.79 -8.07
CA MET A 134 -15.99 -3.16 -7.74
C MET A 134 -17.42 -3.20 -7.22
N ASP A 135 -18.27 -3.95 -7.91
CA ASP A 135 -19.59 -4.32 -7.42
C ASP A 135 -19.47 -5.46 -6.38
N GLU A 136 -19.98 -5.25 -5.17
CA GLU A 136 -20.08 -6.26 -4.12
C GLU A 136 -21.54 -6.65 -3.86
N PRO A 137 -22.19 -7.42 -4.75
CA PRO A 137 -23.62 -7.73 -4.65
C PRO A 137 -23.97 -8.53 -3.39
N GLY A 138 -23.01 -9.29 -2.83
CA GLY A 138 -23.17 -10.02 -1.56
C GLY A 138 -23.37 -9.10 -0.36
N TRP A 139 -22.86 -7.87 -0.43
CA TRP A 139 -22.97 -6.84 0.61
C TRP A 139 -23.89 -5.69 0.19
N GLY A 140 -24.34 -5.68 -1.06
CA GLY A 140 -25.15 -4.59 -1.63
C GLY A 140 -24.39 -3.28 -1.68
N MET A 141 -23.07 -3.34 -1.89
CA MET A 141 -22.16 -2.21 -1.87
C MET A 141 -21.39 -2.09 -3.18
N VAL A 142 -20.87 -0.90 -3.40
CA VAL A 142 -19.98 -0.55 -4.52
C VAL A 142 -18.75 0.08 -3.90
N GLU A 143 -17.58 -0.37 -4.32
CA GLU A 143 -16.30 0.16 -3.85
C GLU A 143 -15.52 0.78 -5.01
N GLU A 144 -14.94 1.95 -4.75
CA GLU A 144 -14.10 2.68 -5.69
C GLU A 144 -12.78 3.00 -4.99
N PHE A 145 -11.67 2.54 -5.55
CA PHE A 145 -10.37 2.67 -4.88
C PHE A 145 -9.19 2.74 -5.86
N PRO A 146 -8.08 3.40 -5.48
CA PRO A 146 -6.85 3.36 -6.25
C PRO A 146 -6.22 1.95 -6.22
N ILE A 147 -5.66 1.51 -7.34
CA ILE A 147 -5.14 0.14 -7.49
C ILE A 147 -3.74 0.13 -8.11
N ASP A 148 -2.70 -0.05 -7.29
CA ASP A 148 -1.33 -0.20 -7.81
C ASP A 148 -1.07 -1.60 -8.39
N TYR A 149 -1.96 -2.58 -8.15
CA TYR A 149 -1.91 -3.91 -8.79
C TYR A 149 -1.95 -3.83 -10.33
N TYR A 150 -2.63 -2.81 -10.87
CA TYR A 150 -2.62 -2.49 -12.30
C TYR A 150 -1.22 -2.29 -12.89
N PHE A 151 -0.25 -1.87 -12.08
CA PHE A 151 1.14 -1.68 -12.50
C PHE A 151 2.02 -2.91 -12.23
N MET A 152 1.51 -3.91 -11.51
CA MET A 152 2.20 -5.17 -11.21
C MET A 152 1.92 -6.22 -12.28
N ASP A 153 0.64 -6.34 -12.66
CA ASP A 153 0.19 -7.10 -13.83
C ASP A 153 0.34 -6.21 -15.07
N LEU A 154 1.22 -6.61 -15.98
CA LEU A 154 1.62 -5.89 -17.20
C LEU A 154 1.10 -6.54 -18.49
N ASP A 155 0.62 -7.78 -18.46
CA ASP A 155 0.09 -8.49 -19.64
C ASP A 155 -1.37 -8.99 -19.52
N GLY A 156 -2.00 -8.77 -18.37
CA GLY A 156 -3.43 -8.94 -18.14
C GLY A 156 -4.31 -7.86 -18.78
N ASN A 157 -5.58 -8.19 -18.94
CA ASN A 157 -6.58 -7.32 -19.55
C ASN A 157 -7.31 -6.52 -18.48
N TRP A 158 -7.20 -5.20 -18.60
CA TRP A 158 -7.86 -4.23 -17.72
C TRP A 158 -8.75 -3.33 -18.57
N ILE A 159 -10.04 -3.29 -18.25
CA ILE A 159 -11.06 -2.61 -19.05
C ILE A 159 -11.78 -1.59 -18.18
N ASP A 160 -12.03 -0.43 -18.77
CA ASP A 160 -13.01 0.55 -18.32
C ASP A 160 -14.18 0.46 -19.30
N SER A 161 -15.23 -0.25 -18.91
CA SER A 161 -16.29 -0.69 -19.82
C SER A 161 -17.19 0.47 -20.29
N ASN A 162 -17.30 1.51 -19.47
CA ASN A 162 -18.22 2.63 -19.69
C ASN A 162 -17.50 3.94 -20.04
N GLY A 163 -16.17 3.98 -19.96
CA GLY A 163 -15.32 5.13 -20.29
C GLY A 163 -15.35 6.24 -19.24
N ASP A 164 -15.75 5.95 -18.00
CA ASP A 164 -15.78 6.93 -16.91
C ASP A 164 -14.40 7.10 -16.24
N GLY A 165 -13.44 6.24 -16.56
CA GLY A 165 -12.06 6.19 -16.11
C GLY A 165 -11.81 5.33 -14.86
N PHE A 166 -12.82 4.59 -14.40
CA PHE A 166 -12.62 3.46 -13.50
C PHE A 166 -12.44 2.19 -14.32
N LEU A 167 -11.46 1.39 -13.94
CA LEU A 167 -11.37 0.01 -14.40
C LEU A 167 -12.44 -0.80 -13.66
N ASP A 168 -13.20 -1.60 -14.39
CA ASP A 168 -14.33 -2.37 -13.84
C ASP A 168 -14.29 -3.85 -14.24
N GLU A 169 -13.42 -4.23 -15.18
CA GLU A 169 -13.12 -5.62 -15.49
C GLU A 169 -11.60 -5.89 -15.51
N HIS A 170 -11.22 -7.01 -14.87
CA HIS A 170 -9.87 -7.59 -14.91
C HIS A 170 -9.98 -9.04 -15.38
N SER A 171 -9.24 -9.42 -16.44
CA SER A 171 -9.30 -10.76 -17.06
C SER A 171 -8.01 -11.13 -17.80
N GLY A 172 -7.91 -12.34 -18.35
CA GLY A 172 -6.71 -12.82 -19.05
C GLY A 172 -5.72 -13.49 -18.09
N ASP A 173 -4.43 -13.23 -18.27
CA ASP A 173 -3.46 -13.50 -17.22
C ASP A 173 -3.67 -12.46 -16.11
N MET A 174 -3.67 -12.91 -14.87
CA MET A 174 -3.94 -12.07 -13.71
C MET A 174 -2.80 -12.12 -12.72
N GLU A 175 -1.75 -12.90 -12.97
CA GLU A 175 -0.57 -12.93 -12.13
C GLU A 175 0.23 -11.62 -12.28
N PRO A 176 0.93 -11.16 -11.24
CA PRO A 176 1.79 -10.00 -11.36
C PRO A 176 3.15 -10.38 -11.96
N GLU A 177 3.58 -9.68 -13.01
CA GLU A 177 4.92 -9.86 -13.59
C GLU A 177 6.01 -9.20 -12.75
N ILE A 178 5.66 -8.11 -12.04
CA ILE A 178 6.59 -7.34 -11.22
C ILE A 178 5.97 -6.93 -9.88
N TRP A 179 6.80 -6.59 -8.89
CA TRP A 179 6.32 -5.91 -7.69
C TRP A 179 6.33 -4.38 -7.87
N VAL A 180 5.40 -3.67 -7.24
CA VAL A 180 5.36 -2.20 -7.25
C VAL A 180 5.24 -1.65 -5.82
N GLY A 181 6.03 -0.63 -5.51
CA GLY A 181 5.91 0.14 -4.28
C GLY A 181 5.72 1.63 -4.57
N ARG A 182 4.94 2.32 -3.74
CA ARG A 182 4.71 3.77 -3.86
C ARG A 182 5.14 4.53 -2.61
N LEU A 183 5.96 5.55 -2.81
CA LEU A 183 6.39 6.52 -1.80
C LEU A 183 5.76 7.88 -2.13
N TYR A 184 4.52 8.07 -1.65
CA TYR A 184 3.81 9.34 -1.77
C TYR A 184 3.66 9.98 -0.38
N ALA A 185 4.29 11.13 -0.18
CA ALA A 185 4.26 11.85 1.08
C ALA A 185 3.55 13.21 0.99
N GLY A 186 3.07 13.61 -0.19
CA GLY A 186 2.33 14.87 -0.38
C GLY A 186 1.00 14.95 0.39
N ALA A 187 0.42 13.82 0.79
CA ALA A 187 -0.76 13.79 1.66
C ALA A 187 -0.45 13.99 3.16
N LEU A 188 0.83 13.98 3.56
CA LEU A 188 1.23 14.15 4.95
C LEU A 188 1.12 15.64 5.34
N THR A 189 0.36 15.92 6.39
CA THR A 189 0.22 17.28 6.94
C THR A 189 1.30 17.64 7.94
N MET A 190 1.97 16.64 8.52
CA MET A 190 2.96 16.81 9.60
C MET A 190 4.39 17.06 9.09
N SER A 191 4.62 16.99 7.78
CA SER A 191 5.93 17.20 7.17
C SER A 191 5.77 17.60 5.72
N ALA A 192 6.64 18.49 5.24
CA ALA A 192 6.84 18.64 3.80
C ALA A 192 7.24 17.30 3.17
N GLU A 193 6.78 17.05 1.94
CA GLU A 193 7.01 15.80 1.20
C GLU A 193 8.50 15.48 1.07
N LYS A 194 9.31 16.45 0.60
CA LYS A 194 10.77 16.34 0.53
C LYS A 194 11.37 15.81 1.83
N SER A 195 11.10 16.48 2.96
CA SER A 195 11.67 16.11 4.25
C SER A 195 11.17 14.75 4.75
N ALA A 196 9.95 14.35 4.40
CA ALA A 196 9.44 13.02 4.72
C ALA A 196 10.16 11.92 3.93
N LEU A 197 10.39 12.14 2.63
CA LEU A 197 11.14 11.24 1.76
C LEU A 197 12.61 11.14 2.20
N GLU A 198 13.28 12.25 2.50
CA GLU A 198 14.66 12.24 3.02
C GLU A 198 14.78 11.40 4.29
N ARG A 199 13.84 11.55 5.24
CA ARG A 199 13.82 10.70 6.46
C ARG A 199 13.55 9.25 6.16
N TYR A 200 12.70 8.95 5.17
CA TYR A 200 12.46 7.58 4.72
C TYR A 200 13.75 6.95 4.19
N PHE A 201 14.46 7.62 3.28
CA PHE A 201 15.71 7.10 2.70
C PHE A 201 16.81 6.96 3.75
N GLN A 202 16.95 7.91 4.67
CA GLN A 202 17.89 7.80 5.79
C GLN A 202 17.58 6.59 6.68
N LYS A 203 16.31 6.37 7.01
CA LYS A 203 15.87 5.21 7.81
C LYS A 203 16.13 3.91 7.05
N ASN A 204 15.86 3.89 5.75
CA ASN A 204 16.08 2.74 4.88
C ASN A 204 17.57 2.37 4.82
N HIS A 205 18.44 3.35 4.54
CA HIS A 205 19.89 3.17 4.54
C HIS A 205 20.41 2.69 5.90
N ALA A 206 19.97 3.32 7.00
CA ALA A 206 20.39 2.93 8.34
C ALA A 206 19.97 1.48 8.65
N TYR A 207 18.78 1.06 8.21
CA TYR A 207 18.32 -0.31 8.39
C TYR A 207 19.14 -1.31 7.56
N ARG A 208 19.35 -1.04 6.26
CA ARG A 208 20.13 -1.90 5.35
C ARG A 208 21.58 -2.08 5.78
N THR A 209 22.19 -1.03 6.34
CA THR A 209 23.58 -1.04 6.82
C THR A 209 23.74 -1.53 8.26
N GLY A 210 22.64 -1.86 8.95
CA GLY A 210 22.66 -2.29 10.35
C GLY A 210 22.91 -1.17 11.37
N SER A 211 22.95 0.09 10.95
CA SER A 211 23.04 1.26 11.85
C SER A 211 21.74 1.52 12.62
N LEU A 212 20.61 1.01 12.10
CA LEU A 212 19.32 0.96 12.77
C LEU A 212 18.85 -0.49 12.86
N SER A 213 18.77 -1.01 14.09
CA SER A 213 18.24 -2.34 14.38
C SER A 213 16.97 -2.25 15.23
N LEU A 214 16.07 -3.21 15.05
CA LEU A 214 14.89 -3.39 15.90
C LEU A 214 15.04 -4.67 16.73
N PRO A 215 14.40 -4.76 17.90
CA PRO A 215 14.36 -6.01 18.65
C PRO A 215 13.75 -7.13 17.80
N ASP A 216 14.35 -8.32 17.83
CA ASP A 216 13.88 -9.49 17.08
C ASP A 216 12.61 -10.11 17.70
N ARG A 217 11.51 -9.39 17.50
CA ARG A 217 10.18 -9.75 17.97
C ARG A 217 9.12 -9.10 17.10
N ALA A 218 7.96 -9.74 17.08
CA ALA A 218 6.80 -9.19 16.41
C ALA A 218 5.69 -8.84 17.40
N ARG A 219 4.70 -8.09 16.91
CA ARG A 219 3.45 -7.82 17.62
C ARG A 219 2.27 -8.21 16.76
N SER A 220 1.28 -8.85 17.38
CA SER A 220 -0.06 -9.07 16.83
C SER A 220 -1.06 -8.29 17.66
N MET A 221 -1.74 -7.32 17.05
CA MET A 221 -2.82 -6.56 17.70
C MET A 221 -4.12 -6.80 16.93
N ILE A 222 -5.08 -7.46 17.56
CA ILE A 222 -6.31 -7.91 16.91
C ILE A 222 -7.49 -7.41 17.73
N ASP A 223 -8.29 -6.55 17.11
CA ASP A 223 -9.45 -5.91 17.72
C ASP A 223 -10.73 -6.73 17.53
N ASP A 224 -11.70 -6.47 18.41
CA ASP A 224 -13.12 -6.89 18.45
C ASP A 224 -13.57 -8.07 17.56
N ASP A 225 -13.57 -7.87 16.25
CA ASP A 225 -14.19 -8.80 15.32
C ASP A 225 -13.35 -10.05 15.15
N TRP A 226 -12.02 -9.94 15.09
CA TRP A 226 -11.16 -11.03 14.64
C TRP A 226 -10.52 -11.88 15.72
N PHE A 227 -10.55 -11.43 16.98
CA PHE A 227 -9.76 -12.06 18.04
C PHE A 227 -10.17 -13.50 18.38
N TYR A 228 -11.39 -13.90 17.99
CA TYR A 228 -11.88 -15.26 18.19
C TYR A 228 -11.31 -16.28 17.18
N TRP A 229 -10.77 -15.83 16.04
CA TRP A 229 -10.30 -16.72 14.97
C TRP A 229 -8.79 -16.97 15.01
N TYR A 230 -8.00 -16.02 15.48
CA TYR A 230 -6.55 -16.12 15.55
C TYR A 230 -5.98 -15.11 16.55
N ASP A 231 -4.76 -15.37 17.04
CA ASP A 231 -4.09 -14.56 18.04
C ASP A 231 -2.72 -14.02 17.55
N THR A 232 -1.85 -14.88 17.02
CA THR A 232 -0.51 -14.49 16.54
C THR A 232 -0.46 -14.18 15.06
N VAL A 233 -1.51 -14.49 14.29
CA VAL A 233 -1.53 -14.53 12.82
C VAL A 233 -0.32 -15.26 12.21
N SER A 234 0.11 -16.36 12.85
CA SER A 234 1.27 -17.15 12.45
C SER A 234 2.63 -16.43 12.52
N LEU A 235 2.72 -15.27 13.18
CA LEU A 235 4.01 -14.58 13.41
C LEU A 235 5.00 -15.45 14.19
N ASN A 236 4.50 -16.37 15.01
CA ASN A 236 5.31 -17.33 15.77
C ASN A 236 5.98 -18.41 14.90
N LEU A 237 5.73 -18.44 13.58
CA LEU A 237 6.51 -19.24 12.64
C LEU A 237 7.83 -18.57 12.24
N ILE A 238 7.94 -17.26 12.46
CA ILE A 238 9.08 -16.43 12.04
C ILE A 238 9.83 -15.89 13.26
N PHE A 239 9.11 -15.52 14.33
CA PHE A 239 9.67 -14.89 15.52
C PHE A 239 9.48 -15.77 16.75
N ASP A 240 10.55 -15.93 17.54
CA ASP A 240 10.48 -16.61 18.84
C ASP A 240 9.64 -15.84 19.87
N THR A 241 9.57 -14.50 19.72
CA THR A 241 8.81 -13.61 20.60
C THR A 241 7.74 -12.86 19.82
N VAL A 242 6.47 -13.10 20.18
CA VAL A 242 5.31 -12.38 19.66
C VAL A 242 4.53 -11.77 20.82
N ASP A 243 4.42 -10.44 20.85
CA ASP A 243 3.55 -9.73 21.78
C ASP A 243 2.12 -9.70 21.21
N VAL A 244 1.18 -10.34 21.90
CA VAL A 244 -0.20 -10.50 21.44
C VAL A 244 -1.12 -9.61 22.28
N LEU A 245 -1.87 -8.74 21.61
CA LEU A 245 -2.90 -7.89 22.21
C LEU A 245 -4.24 -8.13 21.51
N THR A 246 -5.11 -8.89 22.16
CA THR A 246 -6.43 -9.32 21.62
C THR A 246 -7.61 -8.89 22.48
N ASN A 247 -7.37 -8.22 23.62
CA ASN A 247 -8.44 -7.83 24.52
C ASN A 247 -9.13 -6.57 23.97
N PRO A 248 -10.42 -6.66 23.57
CA PRO A 248 -11.16 -5.58 22.91
C PRO A 248 -11.26 -4.29 23.75
N TYR A 249 -11.16 -4.41 25.08
CA TYR A 249 -11.23 -3.25 25.97
C TYR A 249 -9.95 -2.40 25.99
N VAL A 250 -8.85 -2.89 25.40
CA VAL A 250 -7.54 -2.22 25.43
C VAL A 250 -6.90 -2.07 24.05
N THR A 251 -7.43 -2.69 23.00
CA THR A 251 -7.03 -2.55 21.59
C THR A 251 -7.40 -1.18 21.00
N THR A 252 -7.01 -0.11 21.69
CA THR A 252 -7.32 1.28 21.32
C THR A 252 -6.22 1.90 20.46
N ALA A 253 -6.55 2.96 19.72
CA ALA A 253 -5.57 3.73 18.95
C ALA A 253 -4.46 4.37 19.82
N GLU A 254 -4.77 4.71 21.07
CA GLU A 254 -3.79 5.21 22.03
C GLU A 254 -2.82 4.10 22.44
N GLU A 255 -3.35 2.94 22.80
CA GLU A 255 -2.53 1.79 23.19
C GLU A 255 -1.63 1.36 22.03
N PHE A 256 -2.15 1.27 20.80
CA PHE A 256 -1.35 0.97 19.62
C PHE A 256 -0.14 1.91 19.49
N ARG A 257 -0.36 3.24 19.60
CA ARG A 257 0.73 4.23 19.53
C ARG A 257 1.74 4.08 20.67
N ASN A 258 1.28 3.84 21.89
CA ASN A 258 2.17 3.62 23.04
C ASN A 258 3.05 2.39 22.80
N ARG A 259 2.46 1.29 22.33
CA ARG A 259 3.18 0.04 22.02
C ARG A 259 4.20 0.19 20.91
N LEU A 260 3.91 0.96 19.85
CA LEU A 260 4.88 1.16 18.76
C LEU A 260 6.23 1.73 19.25
N THR A 261 6.26 2.43 20.39
CA THR A 261 7.50 2.96 20.98
C THR A 261 8.41 1.89 21.60
N GLU A 262 7.90 0.69 21.83
CA GLU A 262 8.66 -0.40 22.45
C GLU A 262 9.58 -1.12 21.46
N GLY A 263 9.39 -0.92 20.15
CA GLY A 263 10.23 -1.50 19.10
C GLY A 263 9.86 -2.95 18.73
N TYR A 264 9.50 -3.14 17.46
CA TYR A 264 9.10 -4.41 16.85
C TYR A 264 9.61 -4.46 15.41
N THR A 265 10.18 -5.59 14.98
CA THR A 265 10.57 -5.81 13.58
C THR A 265 9.35 -5.89 12.66
N LEU A 266 8.27 -6.49 13.15
CA LEU A 266 7.01 -6.62 12.42
C LEU A 266 5.83 -6.37 13.36
N VAL A 267 4.85 -5.61 12.89
CA VAL A 267 3.58 -5.39 13.60
C VAL A 267 2.45 -5.75 12.66
N HIS A 268 1.59 -6.67 13.08
CA HIS A 268 0.33 -6.95 12.43
C HIS A 268 -0.81 -6.31 13.23
N ILE A 269 -1.71 -5.64 12.53
CA ILE A 269 -2.93 -5.06 13.09
C ILE A 269 -4.14 -5.58 12.31
N ALA A 270 -5.15 -6.05 13.04
CA ALA A 270 -6.46 -6.37 12.52
C ALA A 270 -7.50 -5.56 13.31
N SER A 271 -8.00 -4.48 12.70
CA SER A 271 -8.98 -3.57 13.30
C SER A 271 -9.80 -2.92 12.18
N HIS A 272 -10.96 -2.38 12.52
CA HIS A 272 -11.72 -1.54 11.58
C HIS A 272 -10.98 -0.21 11.33
N SER A 273 -10.97 0.23 10.06
CA SER A 273 -10.39 1.50 9.60
C SER A 273 -11.41 2.34 8.87
#